data_AF-A0A427NY40-F1
#
_entry.id   AF-A0A427NY40-F1
#
_cell.length_a   1.000
_cell.length_b   1.000
_cell.length_c   1.000
_cell.angle_alpha   90.00
_cell.angle_beta   90.00
_cell.angle_gamma   90.00
#
_symmetry.space_group_name_H-M   'P 1'
#
loop_
_entity.id
_entity.type
_entity.pdbx_description
1 polymer ?
#
loop_
_entity_poly.entity_id
_entity_poly.type
_entity_poly.pdbx_seq_one_letter_code
_entity_poly.pdbx_strand_id
1 'polypeptide(L)'
;MGGVGAAEAVEAAPATTAAASCTSPSFDRYPVPAAARTPHKPAAAPRLTSKEARLYRTVIRDEFAQPANFAGHYRVAIWGCGTDCRNFAIVDKNTGATYTMPGVKAISGVMGNDDERVDFRAGSRLLIVAGCFNDDCDAGNAKAARFFYEWTGTGLRPVGRCPLAIEPVQ
;
A
#
# COMPACT_ATOMS: atom_id res chain seq x y z
N MET A 1 60.37 15.31 -39.51
CA MET A 1 59.67 16.25 -38.61
C MET A 1 58.18 16.04 -38.79
N GLY A 2 57.45 15.74 -37.70
CA GLY A 2 55.97 15.69 -37.58
C GLY A 2 55.25 14.67 -38.48
N GLY A 3 54.62 13.59 -38.01
CA GLY A 3 53.84 13.41 -36.79
C GLY A 3 52.36 13.60 -37.12
N VAL A 4 51.56 12.52 -37.11
CA VAL A 4 50.18 12.48 -36.58
C VAL A 4 49.69 11.03 -36.53
N GLY A 5 49.40 10.57 -35.31
CA GLY A 5 48.70 9.31 -35.07
C GLY A 5 47.21 9.45 -35.33
N ALA A 6 46.61 8.41 -35.90
CA ALA A 6 45.17 8.27 -35.98
C ALA A 6 44.71 7.47 -34.75
N ALA A 7 43.95 8.12 -33.88
CA ALA A 7 43.28 7.51 -32.74
C ALA A 7 42.11 6.65 -33.21
N GLU A 8 42.02 5.44 -32.66
CA GLU A 8 40.87 4.54 -32.81
C GLU A 8 39.65 5.16 -32.11
N ALA A 9 38.59 5.42 -32.87
CA ALA A 9 37.30 5.79 -32.32
C ALA A 9 36.59 4.52 -31.86
N VAL A 10 36.52 4.31 -30.54
CA VAL A 10 35.61 3.33 -29.94
C VAL A 10 34.22 3.95 -29.94
N GLU A 11 33.38 3.52 -30.87
CA GLU A 11 31.98 3.90 -30.93
C GLU A 11 31.23 3.20 -29.79
N ALA A 12 31.00 3.93 -28.69
CA ALA A 12 30.15 3.47 -27.60
C ALA A 12 28.70 3.45 -28.08
N ALA A 13 28.12 2.25 -28.17
CA ALA A 13 26.71 2.06 -28.43
C ALA A 13 25.84 2.86 -27.44
N PRO A 14 24.72 3.46 -27.86
CA PRO A 14 23.84 4.17 -26.95
C PRO A 14 23.20 3.14 -26.01
N ALA A 15 23.58 3.18 -24.73
CA ALA A 15 22.81 2.53 -23.68
C ALA A 15 21.48 3.27 -23.56
N THR A 16 20.43 2.76 -24.20
CA THR A 16 19.07 3.22 -23.94
C THR A 16 18.74 2.86 -22.50
N THR A 17 18.81 3.84 -21.60
CA THR A 17 18.24 3.71 -20.26
C THR A 17 16.74 3.58 -20.43
N ALA A 18 16.23 2.35 -20.47
CA ALA A 18 14.80 2.09 -20.35
C ALA A 18 14.37 2.68 -19.00
N ALA A 19 13.55 3.72 -19.02
CA ALA A 19 12.85 4.19 -17.84
C ALA A 19 12.14 2.96 -17.25
N ALA A 20 12.51 2.58 -16.03
CA ALA A 20 11.90 1.45 -15.35
C ALA A 20 10.41 1.75 -15.18
N SER A 21 9.59 1.18 -16.07
CA SER A 21 8.15 1.20 -15.99
C SER A 21 7.76 0.70 -14.61
N CYS A 22 7.23 1.58 -13.79
CA CYS A 22 6.81 1.29 -12.44
C CYS A 22 5.49 0.50 -12.46
N THR A 23 5.58 -0.75 -12.91
CA THR A 23 4.46 -1.68 -12.93
C THR A 23 4.14 -2.08 -11.50
N SER A 24 2.94 -1.71 -11.05
CA SER A 24 2.39 -2.20 -9.79
C SER A 24 2.45 -3.73 -9.75
N PRO A 25 2.96 -4.35 -8.67
CA PRO A 25 3.01 -5.80 -8.60
C PRO A 25 1.61 -6.39 -8.70
N SER A 26 1.44 -7.46 -9.48
CA SER A 26 0.16 -8.17 -9.54
C SER A 26 -0.19 -8.81 -8.20
N PHE A 27 -1.45 -8.69 -7.80
CA PHE A 27 -2.02 -9.38 -6.64
C PHE A 27 -1.81 -10.90 -6.66
N ASP A 28 -1.73 -11.50 -7.85
CA ASP A 28 -1.54 -12.95 -8.03
C ASP A 28 -0.14 -13.42 -7.62
N ARG A 29 0.84 -12.51 -7.57
CA ARG A 29 2.19 -12.82 -7.05
C ARG A 29 2.21 -12.96 -5.53
N TYR A 30 1.16 -12.54 -4.83
CA TYR A 30 1.05 -12.59 -3.39
C TYR A 30 -0.17 -13.41 -2.96
N PRO A 31 -0.24 -14.70 -3.33
CA PRO A 31 -1.41 -15.51 -3.03
C PRO A 31 -1.55 -15.71 -1.52
N VAL A 32 -2.80 -15.82 -1.10
CA VAL A 32 -3.15 -16.24 0.26
C VAL A 32 -2.90 -17.74 0.42
N PRO A 33 -2.14 -18.17 1.45
CA PRO A 33 -1.95 -19.58 1.76
C PRO A 33 -3.28 -20.29 2.00
N ALA A 34 -3.39 -21.55 1.56
CA ALA A 34 -4.62 -22.35 1.71
C ALA A 34 -5.09 -22.41 3.17
N ALA A 35 -4.16 -22.52 4.13
CA ALA A 35 -4.45 -22.50 5.55
C ALA A 35 -5.26 -21.28 6.00
N ALA A 36 -4.98 -20.10 5.46
CA ALA A 36 -5.67 -18.86 5.81
C ALA A 36 -7.09 -18.75 5.21
N ARG A 37 -7.46 -19.65 4.29
CA ARG A 37 -8.80 -19.77 3.68
C ARG A 37 -9.68 -20.79 4.41
N THR A 38 -9.11 -21.56 5.32
CA THR A 38 -9.87 -22.53 6.12
C THR A 38 -10.94 -21.79 6.92
N PRO A 39 -12.21 -22.21 6.86
CA PRO A 39 -13.25 -21.60 7.68
C PRO A 39 -12.95 -21.79 9.17
N HIS A 40 -13.07 -20.71 9.95
CA HIS A 40 -12.98 -20.74 11.40
C HIS A 40 -14.19 -20.03 11.99
N LYS A 41 -14.54 -20.37 13.24
CA LYS A 41 -15.50 -19.58 14.00
C LYS A 41 -14.89 -18.19 14.23
N PRO A 42 -15.56 -17.11 13.79
CA PRO A 42 -15.06 -15.77 14.05
C PRO A 42 -14.96 -15.48 15.55
N ALA A 43 -14.00 -14.64 15.94
CA ALA A 43 -13.96 -14.09 17.28
C ALA A 43 -15.24 -13.29 17.57
N ALA A 44 -15.62 -13.20 18.85
CA ALA A 44 -16.85 -12.51 19.24
C ALA A 44 -16.77 -10.97 19.05
N ALA A 45 -15.58 -10.39 19.16
CA ALA A 45 -15.36 -8.96 19.05
C ALA A 45 -13.90 -8.63 18.64
N PRO A 46 -13.65 -7.46 18.02
CA PRO A 46 -12.30 -7.01 17.74
C PRO A 46 -11.59 -6.50 19.01
N ARG A 47 -10.28 -6.72 19.06
CA ARG A 47 -9.37 -6.34 20.16
C ARG A 47 -8.65 -5.05 19.81
N LEU A 48 -9.06 -3.95 20.43
CA LEU A 48 -8.58 -2.60 20.11
C LEU A 48 -7.33 -2.21 20.92
N THR A 49 -6.17 -2.70 20.49
CA THR A 49 -4.91 -2.59 21.24
C THR A 49 -4.16 -1.27 21.00
N SER A 50 -4.24 -0.67 19.81
CA SER A 50 -3.58 0.60 19.48
C SER A 50 -4.44 1.83 19.85
N LYS A 51 -3.81 3.02 19.96
CA LYS A 51 -4.52 4.28 20.20
C LYS A 51 -5.48 4.58 19.04
N GLU A 52 -5.00 4.40 17.81
CA GLU A 52 -5.78 4.55 16.58
C GLU A 52 -6.97 3.59 16.54
N ALA A 53 -6.77 2.31 16.87
CA ALA A 53 -7.89 1.35 16.91
C ALA A 53 -8.97 1.72 17.94
N ARG A 54 -8.58 2.32 19.08
CA ARG A 54 -9.54 2.81 20.07
C ARG A 54 -10.27 4.09 19.62
N LEU A 55 -9.57 4.96 18.90
CA LEU A 55 -10.14 6.19 18.33
C LEU A 55 -11.24 5.85 17.33
N TYR A 56 -10.99 4.88 16.45
CA TYR A 56 -11.90 4.42 15.40
C TYR A 56 -12.64 3.12 15.74
N ARG A 57 -12.94 2.91 17.04
CA ARG A 57 -13.56 1.68 17.54
C ARG A 57 -14.89 1.32 16.87
N THR A 58 -15.68 2.32 16.48
CA THR A 58 -17.02 2.11 15.92
C THR A 58 -16.91 1.49 14.54
N VAL A 59 -16.20 2.16 13.61
CA VAL A 59 -15.97 1.61 12.26
C VAL A 59 -15.27 0.26 12.29
N ILE A 60 -14.30 0.05 13.20
CA ILE A 60 -13.65 -1.27 13.32
C ILE A 60 -14.62 -2.36 13.75
N ARG A 61 -15.57 -2.07 14.67
CA ARG A 61 -16.59 -3.03 15.10
C ARG A 61 -17.62 -3.30 14.01
N ASP A 62 -18.05 -2.26 13.30
CA ASP A 62 -19.01 -2.38 12.22
C ASP A 62 -18.43 -3.20 11.06
N GLU A 63 -17.19 -2.90 10.68
CA GLU A 63 -16.45 -3.69 9.69
C GLU A 63 -16.23 -5.11 10.20
N PHE A 64 -15.90 -5.32 11.47
CA PHE A 64 -15.75 -6.66 12.04
C PHE A 64 -17.04 -7.49 11.99
N ALA A 65 -18.23 -6.90 11.92
CA ALA A 65 -19.46 -7.66 11.72
C ALA A 65 -19.59 -8.26 10.31
N GLN A 66 -18.87 -7.70 9.34
CA GLN A 66 -18.95 -8.09 7.93
C GLN A 66 -17.98 -9.24 7.56
N PRO A 67 -18.17 -9.91 6.41
CA PRO A 67 -17.29 -11.00 5.96
C PRO A 67 -15.84 -10.56 5.69
N ALA A 68 -14.89 -11.50 5.72
CA ALA A 68 -13.50 -11.21 5.36
C ALA A 68 -13.39 -10.69 3.90
N ASN A 69 -12.50 -9.72 3.67
CA ASN A 69 -12.26 -9.11 2.36
C ASN A 69 -10.77 -9.01 1.99
N PHE A 70 -9.87 -9.50 2.85
CA PHE A 70 -8.42 -9.39 2.68
C PHE A 70 -7.68 -10.63 3.17
N ALA A 71 -6.61 -11.00 2.47
CA ALA A 71 -5.63 -12.01 2.89
C ALA A 71 -6.22 -13.32 3.47
N GLY A 72 -7.37 -13.78 2.96
CA GLY A 72 -8.12 -14.92 3.49
C GLY A 72 -9.19 -14.49 4.50
N HIS A 73 -8.92 -14.66 5.79
CA HIS A 73 -9.85 -14.39 6.89
C HIS A 73 -9.68 -13.00 7.50
N TYR A 74 -8.88 -12.12 6.90
CA TYR A 74 -8.75 -10.76 7.40
C TYR A 74 -9.80 -9.84 6.78
N ARG A 75 -10.11 -8.76 7.48
CA ARG A 75 -10.88 -7.65 6.94
C ARG A 75 -10.14 -6.35 7.08
N VAL A 76 -10.05 -5.60 5.99
CA VAL A 76 -9.57 -4.22 6.00
C VAL A 76 -10.75 -3.29 6.29
N ALA A 77 -10.64 -2.53 7.36
CA ALA A 77 -11.57 -1.46 7.75
C ALA A 77 -10.95 -0.13 7.35
N ILE A 78 -11.64 0.67 6.52
CA ILE A 78 -11.16 1.98 6.04
C ILE A 78 -12.04 3.08 6.61
N TRP A 79 -11.45 4.20 6.98
CA TRP A 79 -12.18 5.39 7.42
C TRP A 79 -11.49 6.68 6.97
N GLY A 80 -12.23 7.79 7.00
CA GLY A 80 -11.67 9.13 6.79
C GLY A 80 -11.08 9.72 8.07
N CYS A 81 -9.99 10.48 7.93
CA CYS A 81 -9.36 11.21 9.04
C CYS A 81 -9.56 12.75 8.97
N GLY A 82 -10.26 13.26 7.96
CA GLY A 82 -10.39 14.70 7.68
C GLY A 82 -10.57 14.98 6.19
N THR A 83 -10.09 16.15 5.73
CA THR A 83 -10.18 16.60 4.34
C THR A 83 -9.32 15.72 3.43
N ASP A 84 -9.98 14.87 2.65
CA ASP A 84 -9.38 14.02 1.61
C ASP A 84 -8.25 13.07 2.08
N CYS A 85 -8.29 12.66 3.36
CA CYS A 85 -7.40 11.64 3.90
C CYS A 85 -8.17 10.37 4.27
N ARG A 86 -7.49 9.23 4.18
CA ARG A 86 -7.97 7.91 4.61
C ARG A 86 -7.00 7.30 5.63
N ASN A 87 -7.47 6.37 6.43
CA ASN A 87 -6.63 5.47 7.20
C ASN A 87 -7.35 4.12 7.33
N PHE A 88 -6.63 3.09 7.76
CA PHE A 88 -7.18 1.74 7.81
C PHE A 88 -6.65 0.91 8.98
N ALA A 89 -7.37 -0.17 9.28
CA ALA A 89 -6.92 -1.27 10.12
C ALA A 89 -7.16 -2.60 9.41
N ILE A 90 -6.25 -3.54 9.62
CA ILE A 90 -6.45 -4.95 9.27
C ILE A 90 -6.96 -5.65 10.52
N VAL A 91 -8.07 -6.35 10.39
CA VAL A 91 -8.71 -7.07 11.48
C VAL A 91 -8.72 -8.56 11.18
N ASP A 92 -8.15 -9.34 12.08
CA ASP A 92 -8.20 -10.79 12.04
C ASP A 92 -9.59 -11.26 12.50
N LYS A 93 -10.35 -11.92 11.61
CA LYS A 93 -11.68 -12.44 11.95
C LYS A 93 -11.64 -13.62 12.92
N ASN A 94 -10.56 -14.39 12.96
CA ASN A 94 -10.44 -15.58 13.78
C ASN A 94 -10.08 -15.23 15.22
N THR A 95 -9.15 -14.29 15.41
CA THR A 95 -8.65 -13.90 16.75
C THR A 95 -9.21 -12.58 17.27
N GLY A 96 -9.78 -11.77 16.38
CA GLY A 96 -10.21 -10.40 16.68
C GLY A 96 -9.05 -9.41 16.75
N ALA A 97 -7.79 -9.81 16.54
CA ALA A 97 -6.66 -8.89 16.60
C ALA A 97 -6.78 -7.77 15.54
N THR A 98 -6.49 -6.53 15.94
CA THR A 98 -6.47 -5.38 15.02
C THR A 98 -5.06 -4.86 14.83
N TYR A 99 -4.70 -4.57 13.59
CA TYR A 99 -3.39 -4.09 13.19
C TYR A 99 -3.54 -2.78 12.42
N THR A 100 -2.93 -1.72 12.94
CA THR A 100 -2.85 -0.41 12.29
C THR A 100 -1.43 -0.18 11.80
N MET A 101 -1.24 0.69 10.81
CA MET A 101 0.10 1.06 10.36
C MET A 101 0.80 1.92 11.44
N PRO A 102 1.96 1.48 11.99
CA PRO A 102 2.62 2.23 13.06
C PRO A 102 3.07 3.61 12.58
N GLY A 103 2.74 4.66 13.35
CA GLY A 103 3.17 6.02 13.04
C GLY A 103 2.43 6.70 11.88
N VAL A 104 1.45 6.03 11.28
CA VAL A 104 0.63 6.60 10.19
C VAL A 104 -0.78 6.88 10.68
N LYS A 105 -1.13 8.17 10.70
CA LYS A 105 -2.43 8.68 11.14
C LYS A 105 -3.31 9.09 9.97
N ALA A 106 -2.69 9.48 8.86
CA ALA A 106 -3.38 9.90 7.66
C ALA A 106 -2.63 9.37 6.42
N ILE A 107 -3.42 8.91 5.45
CA ILE A 107 -3.01 8.64 4.08
C ILE A 107 -3.74 9.68 3.23
N SER A 108 -3.01 10.73 2.90
CA SER A 108 -3.52 11.88 2.17
C SER A 108 -3.36 11.57 0.69
N GLY A 109 -4.42 11.74 -0.09
CA GLY A 109 -4.26 11.62 -1.54
C GLY A 109 -3.81 12.94 -2.14
N VAL A 110 -3.65 12.89 -3.45
CA VAL A 110 -3.13 13.99 -4.24
C VAL A 110 -4.15 14.35 -5.30
N MET A 111 -4.42 15.65 -5.46
CA MET A 111 -5.29 16.15 -6.53
C MET A 111 -4.72 15.73 -7.89
N GLY A 112 -5.58 15.21 -8.77
CA GLY A 112 -5.16 14.67 -10.08
C GLY A 112 -4.65 13.22 -10.02
N ASN A 113 -4.89 12.50 -8.92
CA ASN A 113 -4.66 11.06 -8.84
C ASN A 113 -5.97 10.32 -8.51
N ASP A 114 -6.35 9.40 -9.39
CA ASP A 114 -7.57 8.59 -9.27
C ASP A 114 -7.31 7.17 -8.71
N ASP A 115 -6.10 6.91 -8.19
CA ASP A 115 -5.83 5.60 -7.60
C ASP A 115 -6.63 5.40 -6.31
N GLU A 116 -7.09 4.17 -6.11
CA GLU A 116 -7.64 3.77 -4.82
C GLU A 116 -6.56 3.92 -3.75
N ARG A 117 -6.85 4.72 -2.72
CA ARG A 117 -5.89 5.05 -1.66
C ARG A 117 -5.41 3.84 -0.89
N VAL A 118 -6.28 2.84 -0.73
CA VAL A 118 -5.97 1.58 -0.06
C VAL A 118 -6.57 0.46 -0.89
N ASP A 119 -5.79 -0.10 -1.81
CA ASP A 119 -6.21 -1.19 -2.70
C ASP A 119 -5.75 -2.55 -2.15
N PHE A 120 -6.65 -3.52 -2.17
CA PHE A 120 -6.45 -4.85 -1.62
C PHE A 120 -7.45 -5.85 -2.21
N ARG A 121 -7.13 -7.14 -2.10
CA ARG A 121 -8.02 -8.22 -2.55
C ARG A 121 -8.11 -9.35 -1.53
N ALA A 122 -9.26 -10.00 -1.45
CA ALA A 122 -9.49 -11.12 -0.53
C ALA A 122 -8.52 -12.29 -0.77
N GLY A 123 -8.20 -12.56 -2.03
CA GLY A 123 -7.31 -13.66 -2.43
C GLY A 123 -5.82 -13.33 -2.37
N SER A 124 -5.43 -12.11 -1.98
CA SER A 124 -4.06 -11.64 -1.98
C SER A 124 -3.60 -11.12 -0.62
N ARG A 125 -2.30 -11.27 -0.35
CA ARG A 125 -1.62 -10.65 0.79
C ARG A 125 -1.02 -9.29 0.44
N LEU A 126 -1.13 -8.86 -0.82
CA LEU A 126 -0.69 -7.54 -1.26
C LEU A 126 -1.70 -6.48 -0.84
N LEU A 127 -1.20 -5.44 -0.19
CA LEU A 127 -1.92 -4.21 0.11
C LEU A 127 -1.15 -3.05 -0.49
N ILE A 128 -1.86 -2.20 -1.22
CA ILE A 128 -1.29 -1.05 -1.92
C ILE A 128 -1.83 0.20 -1.24
N VAL A 129 -0.94 1.13 -0.90
CA VAL A 129 -1.32 2.44 -0.40
C VAL A 129 -0.88 3.50 -1.39
N ALA A 130 -1.80 4.31 -1.88
CA ALA A 130 -1.52 5.41 -2.80
C ALA A 130 -1.71 6.77 -2.10
N GLY A 131 -0.69 7.62 -2.14
CA GLY A 131 -0.73 8.96 -1.55
C GLY A 131 0.54 9.30 -0.76
N CYS A 132 0.40 10.13 0.27
CA CYS A 132 1.45 10.47 1.22
C CYS A 132 1.01 10.11 2.65
N PHE A 133 1.99 9.84 3.51
CA PHE A 133 1.73 9.59 4.92
C PHE A 133 1.77 10.88 5.73
N ASN A 134 0.82 11.03 6.66
CA ASN A 134 0.75 12.11 7.64
C ASN A 134 0.79 13.52 7.01
N ASP A 135 0.03 13.73 5.93
CA ASP A 135 -0.09 15.01 5.23
C ASP A 135 1.23 15.55 4.64
N ASP A 136 2.23 14.68 4.44
CA ASP A 136 3.54 15.04 3.89
C ASP A 136 3.54 15.08 2.35
N CYS A 137 2.41 15.46 1.74
CA CYS A 137 2.37 15.81 0.32
C CYS A 137 2.86 17.26 0.19
N ASP A 138 4.13 17.42 -0.15
CA ASP A 138 4.71 18.73 -0.45
C ASP A 138 4.04 19.37 -1.69
N ALA A 139 4.31 20.65 -1.94
CA ALA A 139 3.69 21.37 -3.07
C ALA A 139 3.94 20.71 -4.45
N GLY A 140 5.02 19.92 -4.58
CA GLY A 140 5.34 19.16 -5.78
C GLY A 140 4.90 17.69 -5.75
N ASN A 141 4.29 17.22 -4.66
CA ASN A 141 3.91 15.82 -4.43
C ASN A 141 5.06 14.81 -4.65
N ALA A 142 6.31 15.22 -4.44
CA ALA A 142 7.49 14.38 -4.68
C ALA A 142 7.54 13.17 -3.74
N LYS A 143 6.84 13.26 -2.59
CA LYS A 143 6.70 12.18 -1.62
C LYS A 143 5.51 11.27 -1.86
N ALA A 144 4.63 11.63 -2.80
CA ALA A 144 3.48 10.82 -3.17
C ALA A 144 3.92 9.59 -3.97
N ALA A 145 3.47 8.42 -3.55
CA ALA A 145 3.80 7.17 -4.20
C ALA A 145 2.68 6.15 -4.03
N ARG A 146 2.71 5.12 -4.88
CA ARG A 146 2.10 3.83 -4.59
C ARG A 146 3.10 3.01 -3.77
N PHE A 147 2.78 2.75 -2.52
CA PHE A 147 3.54 1.89 -1.63
C PHE A 147 2.96 0.49 -1.64
N PHE A 148 3.80 -0.52 -1.85
CA PHE A 148 3.39 -1.91 -1.89
C PHE A 148 3.81 -2.62 -0.61
N TYR A 149 2.86 -3.28 0.03
CA TYR A 149 3.07 -4.03 1.26
C TYR A 149 2.59 -5.46 1.12
N GLU A 150 3.40 -6.38 1.61
CA GLU A 150 3.00 -7.77 1.80
C GLU A 150 2.59 -7.99 3.25
N TRP A 151 1.37 -8.50 3.44
CA TRP A 151 0.86 -8.91 4.75
C TRP A 151 1.51 -10.21 5.21
N THR A 152 2.10 -10.16 6.41
CA THR A 152 2.79 -11.30 7.04
C THR A 152 1.92 -12.07 8.04
N GLY A 153 0.69 -11.62 8.27
CA GLY A 153 -0.19 -12.13 9.34
C GLY A 153 -0.16 -11.29 10.62
N THR A 154 0.89 -10.48 10.81
CA THR A 154 1.06 -9.62 11.99
C THR A 154 1.53 -8.21 11.65
N GLY A 155 2.01 -7.98 10.43
CA GLY A 155 2.51 -6.69 10.00
C GLY A 155 2.57 -6.55 8.48
N LEU A 156 2.80 -5.31 8.05
CA LEU A 156 2.97 -4.95 6.64
C LEU A 156 4.46 -4.85 6.34
N ARG A 157 4.98 -5.76 5.52
CA ARG A 157 6.36 -5.71 5.04
C ARG A 157 6.42 -4.92 3.74
N PRO A 158 7.21 -3.84 3.63
CA PRO A 158 7.36 -3.12 2.37
C PRO A 158 8.02 -4.04 1.33
N VAL A 159 7.45 -4.09 0.12
CA VAL A 159 7.99 -4.87 -1.01
C VAL A 159 8.33 -4.01 -2.21
N GLY A 160 7.98 -2.73 -2.20
CA GLY A 160 8.39 -1.77 -3.20
C GLY A 160 7.59 -0.47 -3.12
N ARG A 161 7.92 0.46 -4.00
CA ARG A 161 7.12 1.66 -4.26
C ARG A 161 7.27 2.09 -5.70
N CYS A 162 6.27 2.80 -6.20
CA CYS A 162 6.26 3.43 -7.51
C CYS A 162 5.84 4.89 -7.38
N PRO A 163 6.37 5.81 -8.21
CA PRO A 163 5.85 7.17 -8.30
C PRO A 163 4.34 7.15 -8.55
N LEU A 164 3.63 8.09 -7.94
CA LEU A 164 2.21 8.27 -8.17
C LEU A 164 2.01 9.03 -9.48
N ALA A 165 1.16 8.52 -10.37
CA ALA A 165 0.77 9.27 -11.56
C ALA A 165 -0.18 10.38 -11.13
N ILE A 166 0.22 11.64 -11.35
CA ILE A 166 -0.53 12.83 -10.96
C ILE A 166 -0.73 13.66 -12.23
N GLU A 167 -1.97 13.84 -12.62
CA GLU A 167 -2.32 14.73 -13.71
C GLU A 167 -2.16 16.19 -13.28
N PRO A 168 -1.60 17.06 -14.14
CA PRO A 168 -1.49 18.48 -13.84
C PRO A 168 -2.89 19.07 -13.69
N VAL A 169 -3.14 19.68 -12.54
CA VAL A 169 -4.38 20.43 -12.28
C VAL A 169 -4.38 21.65 -13.21
N GLN A 170 -5.36 21.73 -14.13
CA GLN A 170 -5.56 22.90 -15.01
C GLN A 170 -6.22 24.06 -14.28
#